data_AF-A0A943FBY9-F1
#
_entry.id   AF-A0A943FBY9-F1
#
_cell.length_a   1.000
_cell.length_b   1.000
_cell.length_c   1.000
_cell.angle_alpha   90.00
_cell.angle_beta   90.00
_cell.angle_gamma   90.00
#
_symmetry.space_group_name_H-M   'P 1'
#
loop_
_entity.id
_entity.type
_entity.pdbx_description
1 polymer ?
#
loop_
_entity_poly.entity_id
_entity_poly.type
_entity_poly.pdbx_seq_one_letter_code
_entity_poly.pdbx_strand_id
1 'polypeptide(L)' 'MKCLDCGVEMEQGTVEAFGQGGGHWYEFTSDEEKKKTGLKGFFTRKTISVETSVLESPAWHCPKCKKILIWIDSKE' A
#
# COMPACT_ATOMS: atom_id res chain seq x y z
N MET A 1 7.19 1.31 -11.91
CA MET A 1 6.04 1.77 -12.74
C MET A 1 5.99 3.27 -12.61
N LYS A 2 5.70 4.01 -13.69
CA LYS A 2 5.64 5.48 -13.63
C LYS A 2 4.25 5.96 -13.26
N CYS A 3 4.19 7.01 -12.44
CA CYS A 3 2.96 7.69 -12.09
C CYS A 3 2.30 8.25 -13.34
N LEU A 4 1.03 7.91 -13.55
CA LEU A 4 0.26 8.34 -14.72
C LEU A 4 0.06 9.86 -14.79
N ASP A 5 0.15 10.56 -13.65
CA ASP A 5 -0.02 12.02 -13.59
C ASP A 5 1.29 12.78 -13.78
N CYS A 6 2.38 12.35 -13.12
CA CYS A 6 3.61 13.13 -13.03
C CYS A 6 4.86 12.45 -13.61
N GLY A 7 4.74 11.20 -14.08
CA GLY A 7 5.81 10.46 -14.74
C GLY A 7 6.95 9.96 -13.83
N VAL A 8 6.93 10.26 -12.52
CA VAL A 8 7.92 9.80 -11.55
C VAL A 8 7.73 8.31 -11.25
N GLU A 9 8.83 7.59 -11.00
CA GLU A 9 8.76 6.19 -10.55
C GLU A 9 7.99 6.06 -9.23
N MET A 10 7.11 5.07 -9.17
CA MET A 10 6.26 4.77 -8.03
C MET A 10 6.87 3.65 -7.19
N GLU A 11 6.63 3.71 -5.89
CA GLU A 11 7.00 2.68 -4.92
C GLU A 11 6.07 1.49 -5.06
N GLN A 12 6.62 0.30 -5.25
CA GLN A 12 5.83 -0.94 -5.27
C GLN A 12 5.57 -1.43 -3.85
N GLY A 13 4.39 -2.01 -3.66
CA GLY A 13 3.97 -2.58 -2.38
C GLY A 13 2.66 -3.33 -2.49
N THR A 14 1.98 -3.48 -1.36
CA THR A 14 0.61 -4.01 -1.30
C THR A 14 -0.28 -3.08 -0.50
N VAL A 15 -1.57 -3.08 -0.82
CA VAL A 15 -2.60 -2.57 0.07
C VAL A 15 -3.18 -3.75 0.84
N GLU A 16 -3.21 -3.66 2.17
CA GLU A 16 -3.68 -4.72 3.07
C GLU A 16 -4.77 -4.17 4.01
N ALA A 17 -5.72 -5.02 4.40
CA ALA A 17 -6.72 -4.67 5.40
C ALA A 17 -6.12 -4.82 6.81
N PHE A 18 -6.22 -3.76 7.62
CA PHE A 18 -5.87 -3.76 9.03
C PHE A 18 -7.11 -3.54 9.89
N GLY A 19 -7.25 -4.31 10.96
CA GLY A 19 -8.35 -4.16 11.90
C GLY A 19 -8.22 -5.04 13.13
N GLN A 20 -8.39 -4.45 14.31
CA GLN A 20 -8.70 -5.14 15.57
C GLN A 20 -9.86 -4.39 16.24
N GLY A 21 -10.90 -5.11 16.67
CA GLY A 21 -11.93 -4.56 17.57
C GLY A 21 -12.94 -3.59 16.95
N GLY A 22 -13.48 -3.86 15.76
CA GLY A 22 -14.72 -3.22 15.27
C GLY A 22 -14.59 -2.18 14.16
N GLY A 23 -13.37 -1.89 13.69
CA GLY A 23 -13.12 -1.08 12.50
C GLY A 23 -12.14 -1.77 11.54
N HIS A 24 -12.34 -1.56 10.25
CA HIS A 24 -11.42 -2.00 9.19
C HIS A 24 -10.90 -0.73 8.50
N TRP A 25 -9.58 -0.57 8.44
CA TRP A 25 -8.93 0.42 7.59
C TRP A 25 -7.94 -0.29 6.68
N TYR A 26 -7.53 0.37 5.61
CA TYR A 26 -6.64 -0.21 4.63
C TYR A 26 -5.34 0.56 4.61
N GLU A 27 -4.24 -0.14 4.48
CA GLU A 27 -2.91 0.46 4.49
C GLU A 27 -2.08 -0.05 3.32
N PHE A 28 -1.48 0.88 2.58
CA PHE A 28 -0.41 0.58 1.67
C PHE A 28 0.89 0.41 2.45
N THR A 29 1.62 -0.67 2.16
CA THR A 29 3.01 -0.80 2.55
C THR A 29 3.91 -1.09 1.37
N SER A 30 5.01 -0.35 1.24
CA SER A 30 6.02 -0.64 0.23
C SER A 30 6.78 -1.94 0.51
N ASP A 31 7.32 -2.53 -0.55
CA ASP A 31 8.15 -3.74 -0.46
C ASP A 31 9.43 -3.52 0.36
N GLU A 32 9.94 -2.29 0.38
CA GLU A 32 11.08 -1.91 1.23
C GLU A 32 10.71 -1.94 2.71
N GLU A 33 9.55 -1.39 3.07
CA GLU A 33 9.03 -1.39 4.43
C GLU A 33 8.65 -2.81 4.87
N LYS A 34 8.18 -3.67 3.97
CA LYS A 34 7.92 -5.10 4.23
C LYS A 34 9.18 -5.89 4.62
N LYS A 35 10.36 -5.48 4.15
CA LYS A 35 11.64 -6.12 4.53
C LYS A 35 12.04 -5.86 5.98
N LYS A 36 11.40 -4.91 6.66
CA LYS A 36 11.64 -4.63 8.09
C LYS A 36 10.96 -5.70 8.94
N THR A 37 11.68 -6.78 9.20
CA THR A 37 11.20 -7.93 9.98
C THR A 37 11.52 -7.81 11.48
N GLY A 38 10.86 -8.63 12.29
CA GLY A 38 11.02 -8.67 13.75
C GLY A 38 10.18 -7.63 14.50
N LEU A 39 10.20 -7.70 15.84
CA LEU A 39 9.37 -6.85 16.71
C LEU A 39 9.64 -5.35 16.47
N LYS A 40 10.92 -4.97 16.38
CA LYS A 40 11.33 -3.59 16.09
C LYS A 40 10.96 -3.14 14.68
N GLY A 41 11.07 -4.04 13.70
CA GLY A 41 10.64 -3.78 12.32
C GLY A 41 9.14 -3.48 12.25
N PHE A 42 8.34 -4.25 12.98
CA PHE A 42 6.89 -4.06 13.05
C PHE A 42 6.49 -2.68 13.61
N PHE A 43 7.11 -2.23 14.70
CA PHE A 43 6.83 -0.90 15.28
C PHE A 43 7.40 0.29 14.50
N THR A 44 8.34 0.05 13.57
CA THR A 44 9.00 1.12 12.78
C THR A 44 8.59 1.12 11.31
N ARG A 45 7.72 0.19 10.92
CA ARG A 45 7.18 0.06 9.56
C ARG A 45 6.30 1.26 9.26
N LYS A 46 6.60 1.95 8.17
CA LYS A 46 5.78 3.04 7.65
C LYS A 46 4.73 2.48 6.71
N THR A 47 3.50 2.91 6.91
CA THR A 47 2.37 2.57 6.06
C THR A 47 1.62 3.84 5.67
N ILE A 48 0.79 3.75 4.63
CA ILE A 48 0.00 4.86 4.13
C ILE A 48 -1.46 4.45 4.18
N SER A 49 -2.29 5.20 4.90
CA SER A 49 -3.73 4.93 4.99
C SER A 49 -4.40 5.06 3.62
N VAL A 50 -5.31 4.13 3.33
CA VAL A 50 -6.06 4.02 2.09
C VAL A 50 -7.55 4.13 2.42
N GLU A 51 -8.25 5.05 1.74
CA GLU A 51 -9.67 5.35 2.02
C GLU A 51 -10.66 4.33 1.45
N THR A 52 -10.20 3.36 0.66
CA THR A 52 -11.06 2.37 0.00
C THR A 52 -10.93 0.98 0.61
N SER A 53 -11.99 0.18 0.50
CA SER A 53 -11.97 -1.24 0.80
C SER A 53 -11.49 -2.05 -0.38
N VAL A 54 -10.35 -2.72 -0.22
CA VAL A 54 -9.77 -3.60 -1.23
C VAL A 54 -9.24 -4.87 -0.58
N LEU A 55 -9.36 -5.99 -1.28
CA LEU A 55 -8.63 -7.19 -0.92
C LEU A 55 -7.13 -6.92 -1.01
N GLU A 56 -6.33 -7.73 -0.31
CA GLU A 56 -4.87 -7.65 -0.43
C GLU A 56 -4.46 -7.70 -1.90
N SER A 57 -3.89 -6.60 -2.39
CA SER A 57 -3.64 -6.40 -3.81
C SER A 57 -2.29 -5.71 -4.04
N PRO A 58 -1.55 -6.10 -5.10
CA PRO A 58 -0.38 -5.36 -5.54
C PRO A 58 -0.74 -3.91 -5.85
N ALA A 59 0.13 -3.00 -5.43
CA ALA A 59 -0.12 -1.58 -5.60
C ALA A 59 1.18 -0.79 -5.82
N TRP A 60 1.00 0.41 -6.36
CA TRP A 60 2.07 1.39 -6.50
C TRP A 60 1.65 2.71 -5.88
N HIS A 61 2.49 3.28 -5.04
CA HIS A 61 2.31 4.59 -4.44
C HIS A 61 3.22 5.62 -5.12
N CYS A 62 2.65 6.76 -5.55
CA CYS A 62 3.44 7.88 -6.03
C CYS A 62 3.78 8.82 -4.86
N PRO A 63 5.06 8.93 -4.44
CA PRO A 63 5.45 9.76 -3.31
C PRO A 63 5.23 11.26 -3.55
N LYS A 64 5.20 11.70 -4.82
CA LYS A 64 4.96 13.10 -5.21
C LYS A 64 3.48 13.46 -5.23
N CYS A 65 2.65 12.63 -5.88
CA CYS A 65 1.22 12.92 -6.07
C CYS A 65 0.32 12.39 -4.95
N LYS A 66 0.85 11.57 -4.03
CA LYS A 66 0.08 10.92 -2.95
C LYS A 66 -1.08 10.07 -3.46
N LYS A 67 -0.94 9.52 -4.66
CA LYS A 67 -1.90 8.62 -5.29
C LYS A 67 -1.41 7.19 -5.25
N ILE A 68 -2.35 6.27 -5.14
CA ILE A 68 -2.11 4.82 -5.16
C ILE A 68 -2.81 4.25 -6.39
N LEU A 69 -2.08 3.45 -7.16
CA LEU A 69 -2.62 2.62 -8.23
C LEU A 69 -2.65 1.18 -7.73
N ILE A 70 -3.82 0.55 -7.77
CA ILE A 70 -4.02 -0.83 -7.30
C ILE A 70 -4.26 -1.73 -8.49
N TRP A 71 -3.56 -2.86 -8.57
CA TRP A 71 -3.78 -3.88 -9.58
C TRP A 71 -4.72 -4.94 -9.04
N ILE A 72 -5.88 -5.10 -9.69
CA ILE A 72 -6.92 -6.04 -9.27
C ILE A 72 -7.30 -6.88 -10.49
N ASP A 73 -7.43 -8.18 -10.31
CA ASP A 73 -7.88 -9.09 -11.36
C ASP A 73 -9.34 -8.81 -11.74
N SER A 74 -9.63 -8.88 -13.05
CA SER A 74 -11.00 -8.87 -13.56
C SER A 74 -11.70 -10.20 -13.24
N LYS A 75 -13.03 -10.17 -13.15
CA LYS A 75 -13.86 -11.38 -12.97
C LYS A 75 -14.33 -12.01 -14.28
N GLU A 76 -13.91 -11.46 -15.42
CA GLU A 76 -14.29 -11.90 -16.78
C GLU A 76 -13.72 -13.27 -17.16
#